data_AF-A0A7W8XVA9-F1
#
_entry.id   AF-A0A7W8XVA9-F1
#
_cell.length_a   1.000
_cell.length_b   1.000
_cell.length_c   1.000
_cell.angle_alpha   90.00
_cell.angle_beta   90.00
_cell.angle_gamma   90.00
#
_symmetry.space_group_name_H-M   'P 1'
#
loop_
_entity.id
_entity.type
_entity.pdbx_description
1 polymer ?
#
loop_
_entity_poly.entity_id
_entity_poly.type
_entity_poly.pdbx_seq_one_letter_code
_entity_poly.pdbx_strand_id
1 'polypeptide(L)'
;MAKFLEEEFNVIRSVIDNGGVYTITIDASDIPVDARTETFPGVAPNLETGFELPPSSIIHDPVVANEILTKIDTWGQIQVLVYKRGGKIFYKKLPDGRYEATIERAKDTA
;
A
#
# COMPACT_ATOMS: atom_id res chain seq x y z
N MET A 1 -1.53 0.32 16.12
CA MET A 1 -0.26 0.74 15.49
C MET A 1 0.34 -0.50 14.88
N ALA A 2 0.36 -0.56 13.55
CA ALA A 2 1.10 -1.58 12.82
C ALA A 2 2.53 -1.64 13.38
N LYS A 3 2.96 -2.82 13.82
CA LYS A 3 4.37 -3.06 14.20
C LYS A 3 5.17 -3.25 12.91
N PHE A 4 5.33 -2.20 12.13
CA PHE A 4 6.32 -2.20 11.07
C PHE A 4 7.70 -2.21 11.70
N LEU A 5 8.55 -3.13 11.27
CA LEU A 5 9.97 -3.09 11.60
C LEU A 5 10.60 -1.92 10.82
N GLU A 6 11.49 -1.17 11.47
CA GLU A 6 12.21 -0.04 10.84
C GLU A 6 12.92 -0.46 9.55
N GLU A 7 13.37 -1.72 9.49
CA GLU A 7 13.95 -2.36 8.31
C GLU A 7 12.98 -2.43 7.13
N GLU A 8 11.73 -2.83 7.36
CA GLU A 8 10.70 -2.94 6.32
C GLU A 8 10.37 -1.57 5.72
N PHE A 9 10.28 -0.55 6.58
CA PHE A 9 10.08 0.82 6.14
C PHE A 9 11.23 1.31 5.25
N ASN A 10 12.48 1.02 5.63
CA ASN A 10 13.65 1.40 4.84
C ASN A 10 13.69 0.71 3.47
N VAL A 11 13.29 -0.57 3.39
CA VAL A 11 13.21 -1.29 2.11
C VAL A 11 12.09 -0.70 1.23
N ILE A 12 10.91 -0.44 1.80
CA ILE A 12 9.81 0.21 1.09
C ILE A 12 10.24 1.58 0.57
N ARG A 13 10.94 2.38 1.38
CA ARG A 13 11.50 3.67 0.96
C ARG A 13 12.46 3.51 -0.21
N SER A 14 13.32 2.49 -0.20
CA SER A 14 14.22 2.20 -1.33
C SER A 14 13.45 1.91 -2.62
N VAL A 15 12.34 1.14 -2.54
CA VAL A 15 11.46 0.90 -3.70
C VAL A 15 10.81 2.19 -4.18
N ILE A 16 10.34 3.03 -3.27
CA ILE A 16 9.73 4.33 -3.59
C ILE A 16 10.74 5.24 -4.29
N ASP A 17 11.97 5.32 -3.81
CA ASP A 17 12.98 6.25 -4.33
C ASP A 17 13.67 5.75 -5.60
N ASN A 18 13.96 4.43 -5.69
CA ASN A 18 14.80 3.86 -6.75
C ASN A 18 14.05 2.94 -7.72
N GLY A 19 12.77 2.65 -7.45
CA GLY A 19 12.03 1.60 -8.14
C GLY A 19 12.42 0.19 -7.66
N GLY A 20 11.59 -0.79 -7.98
CA GLY A 20 11.73 -2.17 -7.54
C GLY A 20 10.40 -2.79 -7.14
N VAL A 21 10.48 -3.95 -6.51
CA VAL A 21 9.34 -4.69 -5.97
C VAL A 21 9.70 -5.16 -4.57
N TYR A 22 8.79 -4.97 -3.63
CA TYR A 22 8.91 -5.50 -2.28
C TYR A 22 7.57 -6.06 -1.81
N THR A 23 7.61 -7.22 -1.17
CA THR A 23 6.42 -7.92 -0.69
C THR A 23 6.54 -8.13 0.81
N ILE A 24 5.47 -7.79 1.54
CA ILE A 24 5.38 -7.91 2.99
C ILE A 24 4.07 -8.58 3.37
N THR A 25 4.07 -9.34 4.47
CA THR A 25 2.84 -9.82 5.09
C THR A 25 2.38 -8.85 6.17
N ILE A 26 1.14 -8.38 6.08
CA ILE A 26 0.54 -7.37 6.95
C ILE A 26 -0.78 -7.88 7.55
N ASP A 27 -1.08 -7.47 8.77
CA ASP A 27 -2.36 -7.79 9.39
C ASP A 27 -3.51 -7.02 8.71
N ALA A 28 -4.70 -7.60 8.64
CA ALA A 28 -5.87 -6.95 8.05
C ALA A 28 -6.22 -5.63 8.77
N SER A 29 -5.94 -5.52 10.08
CA SER A 29 -6.18 -4.30 10.87
C SER A 29 -5.23 -3.15 10.56
N ASP A 30 -4.13 -3.41 9.86
CA ASP A 30 -3.10 -2.43 9.50
C ASP A 30 -3.27 -1.88 8.07
N ILE A 31 -4.29 -2.35 7.33
CA ILE A 31 -4.60 -1.89 5.97
C ILE A 31 -6.05 -1.40 5.87
N PRO A 32 -6.38 -0.53 4.89
CA PRO A 32 -7.75 -0.04 4.72
C PRO A 32 -8.67 -1.06 4.01
N VAL A 33 -8.46 -2.37 4.24
CA VAL A 33 -9.27 -3.45 3.70
C VAL A 33 -10.06 -4.09 4.83
N ASP A 34 -11.37 -3.94 4.79
CA ASP A 34 -12.29 -4.57 5.72
C ASP A 34 -13.21 -5.58 4.99
N ALA A 35 -14.04 -6.28 5.76
CA ALA A 35 -14.99 -7.25 5.22
C ALA A 35 -15.94 -6.65 4.17
N ARG A 36 -16.18 -5.33 4.20
CA ARG A 36 -17.01 -4.66 3.20
C ARG A 36 -16.24 -4.48 1.89
N THR A 37 -14.99 -4.02 1.95
CA THR A 37 -14.10 -3.89 0.78
C THR A 37 -13.91 -5.22 0.07
N GLU A 38 -13.79 -6.33 0.81
CA GLU A 38 -13.68 -7.68 0.24
C GLU A 38 -14.88 -8.06 -0.64
N THR A 39 -16.06 -7.49 -0.41
CA THR A 39 -17.26 -7.76 -1.21
C THR A 39 -17.38 -6.92 -2.48
N PHE A 40 -16.48 -5.96 -2.70
CA PHE A 40 -16.57 -5.09 -3.87
C PHE A 40 -16.39 -5.90 -5.16
N PRO A 41 -17.18 -5.63 -6.23
CA PRO A 41 -17.11 -6.39 -7.48
C PRO A 41 -15.72 -6.43 -8.13
N GLY A 42 -14.88 -5.42 -7.90
CA GLY A 42 -13.50 -5.40 -8.38
C GLY A 42 -12.47 -6.09 -7.47
N VAL A 43 -12.85 -6.39 -6.23
CA VAL A 43 -11.97 -6.99 -5.20
C VAL A 43 -12.30 -8.46 -5.00
N ALA A 44 -13.58 -8.79 -4.77
CA ALA A 44 -14.05 -10.15 -4.50
C ALA A 44 -13.50 -11.23 -5.46
N PRO A 45 -13.53 -11.06 -6.80
CA PRO A 45 -13.00 -12.09 -7.71
C PRO A 45 -11.48 -12.24 -7.65
N ASN A 46 -10.77 -11.25 -7.10
CA ASN A 46 -9.32 -11.20 -7.05
C ASN A 46 -8.76 -11.22 -5.62
N LEU A 47 -9.60 -11.51 -4.62
CA LEU A 47 -9.24 -11.39 -3.21
C LEU A 47 -8.02 -12.26 -2.85
N GLU A 48 -7.95 -13.46 -3.42
CA GLU A 48 -6.88 -14.44 -3.18
C GLU A 48 -5.81 -14.47 -4.29
N THR A 49 -6.01 -13.74 -5.39
CA THR A 49 -5.08 -13.70 -6.54
C THR A 49 -4.32 -12.38 -6.67
N GLY A 50 -4.83 -11.30 -6.09
CA GLY A 50 -4.21 -9.98 -6.07
C GLY A 50 -5.12 -8.89 -6.64
N PHE A 51 -5.35 -7.82 -5.88
CA PHE A 51 -6.12 -6.65 -6.30
C PHE A 51 -5.41 -5.34 -5.95
N GLU A 52 -5.67 -4.29 -6.73
CA GLU A 52 -5.17 -2.94 -6.46
C GLU A 52 -6.29 -2.11 -5.80
N LEU A 53 -5.94 -1.31 -4.79
CA LEU A 53 -6.82 -0.27 -4.24
C LEU A 53 -6.13 1.08 -4.41
N PRO A 54 -6.29 1.72 -5.58
CA PRO A 54 -5.70 3.03 -5.80
C PRO A 54 -6.39 4.06 -4.90
N PRO A 55 -5.64 4.96 -4.25
CA PRO A 55 -6.22 6.07 -3.52
C PRO A 55 -6.87 7.06 -4.50
N SER A 56 -7.76 7.90 -3.98
CA SER A 56 -8.31 9.02 -4.75
C SER A 56 -7.21 9.97 -5.22
N SER A 57 -7.39 10.60 -6.38
CA SER A 57 -6.45 11.58 -6.93
C SER A 57 -6.21 12.79 -6.01
N ILE A 58 -7.02 12.95 -4.95
CA ILE A 58 -6.83 13.96 -3.91
C ILE A 58 -5.47 13.87 -3.20
N ILE A 59 -4.80 12.70 -3.22
CA ILE A 59 -3.44 12.57 -2.65
C ILE A 59 -2.39 13.42 -3.38
N HIS A 60 -2.70 13.93 -4.57
CA HIS A 60 -1.85 14.86 -5.30
C HIS A 60 -2.05 16.32 -4.86
N ASP A 61 -3.12 16.63 -4.11
CA ASP A 61 -3.26 17.91 -3.44
C ASP A 61 -2.20 18.01 -2.32
N PRO A 62 -1.37 19.07 -2.31
CA PRO A 62 -0.28 19.20 -1.36
C PRO A 62 -0.75 19.33 0.09
N VAL A 63 -1.91 19.95 0.35
CA VAL A 63 -2.48 20.11 1.69
C VAL A 63 -2.94 18.75 2.19
N VAL A 64 -3.74 18.03 1.40
CA VAL A 64 -4.26 16.71 1.79
C VAL A 64 -3.13 15.71 1.97
N ALA A 65 -2.14 15.71 1.07
CA ALA A 65 -0.97 14.86 1.22
C ALA A 65 -0.21 15.14 2.52
N ASN A 66 -0.01 16.42 2.87
CA ASN A 66 0.67 16.80 4.09
C ASN A 66 -0.12 16.37 5.35
N GLU A 67 -1.46 16.49 5.31
CA GLU A 67 -2.30 15.99 6.41
C GLU A 67 -2.16 14.48 6.59
N ILE A 68 -2.19 13.70 5.51
CA ILE A 68 -2.02 12.25 5.59
C ILE A 68 -0.64 11.89 6.14
N LEU A 69 0.41 12.54 5.63
CA LEU A 69 1.79 12.30 6.05
C LEU A 69 2.08 12.69 7.52
N THR A 70 1.24 13.54 8.13
CA THR A 70 1.44 14.02 9.51
C THR A 70 0.45 13.45 10.52
N LYS A 71 -0.72 12.96 10.07
CA LYS A 71 -1.84 12.61 10.97
C LYS A 71 -2.30 11.16 10.86
N ILE A 72 -1.94 10.43 9.81
CA ILE A 72 -2.38 9.05 9.57
C ILE A 72 -1.30 8.05 9.98
N ASP A 73 -1.72 6.80 10.20
CA ASP A 73 -0.85 5.66 10.46
C ASP A 73 0.20 5.43 9.36
N THR A 74 1.26 4.69 9.71
CA THR A 74 2.41 4.42 8.84
C THR A 74 2.02 3.83 7.50
N TRP A 75 1.01 2.96 7.43
CA TRP A 75 0.62 2.34 6.18
C TRP A 75 -0.07 3.34 5.25
N GLY A 76 -0.95 4.19 5.80
CA GLY A 76 -1.53 5.30 5.03
C GLY A 76 -0.47 6.26 4.47
N GLN A 77 0.62 6.51 5.22
CA GLN A 77 1.76 7.29 4.71
C GLN A 77 2.46 6.58 3.56
N ILE A 78 2.73 5.26 3.68
CA ILE A 78 3.33 4.44 2.63
C ILE A 78 2.48 4.49 1.36
N GLN A 79 1.16 4.32 1.48
CA GLN A 79 0.24 4.39 0.34
C GLN A 79 0.40 5.72 -0.41
N VAL A 80 0.32 6.86 0.30
CA VAL A 80 0.47 8.17 -0.33
C VAL A 80 1.84 8.30 -1.02
N LEU A 81 2.93 7.90 -0.37
CA LEU A 81 4.27 8.02 -0.94
C LEU A 81 4.45 7.18 -2.22
N VAL A 82 3.99 5.92 -2.19
CA VAL A 82 4.07 5.00 -3.34
C VAL A 82 3.31 5.57 -4.54
N TYR A 83 2.02 5.89 -4.35
CA TYR A 83 1.17 6.34 -5.46
C TYR A 83 1.56 7.72 -5.98
N LYS A 84 2.01 8.65 -5.12
CA LYS A 84 2.53 9.96 -5.58
C LYS A 84 3.79 9.84 -6.43
N ARG A 85 4.57 8.77 -6.26
CA ARG A 85 5.78 8.47 -7.05
C ARG A 85 5.52 7.56 -8.26
N GLY A 86 4.24 7.32 -8.58
CA GLY A 86 3.84 6.47 -9.71
C GLY A 86 4.01 4.98 -9.47
N GLY A 87 4.22 4.57 -8.21
CA GLY A 87 4.17 3.17 -7.82
C GLY A 87 2.75 2.68 -7.57
N LYS A 88 2.62 1.39 -7.28
CA LYS A 88 1.36 0.70 -7.01
C LYS A 88 1.50 -0.24 -5.82
N ILE A 89 0.36 -0.56 -5.21
CA ILE A 89 0.29 -1.56 -4.14
C ILE A 89 -0.81 -2.56 -4.47
N PHE A 90 -0.42 -3.84 -4.52
CA PHE A 90 -1.33 -4.97 -4.70
C PHE A 90 -1.51 -5.70 -3.39
N TYR A 91 -2.73 -6.10 -3.11
CA TYR A 91 -3.12 -6.84 -1.92
C TYR A 91 -3.60 -8.22 -2.30
N LYS A 92 -3.18 -9.25 -1.58
CA LYS A 92 -3.65 -10.63 -1.71
C LYS A 92 -3.95 -11.19 -0.34
N LYS A 93 -5.19 -11.58 -0.09
CA LYS A 93 -5.58 -12.23 1.17
C LYS A 93 -4.96 -13.62 1.25
N LEU A 94 -4.37 -13.93 2.39
CA LEU A 94 -3.77 -15.23 2.68
C LEU A 94 -4.77 -16.13 3.43
N PRO A 95 -4.59 -17.47 3.39
CA PRO A 95 -5.49 -18.40 4.08
C PRO A 95 -5.59 -18.21 5.60
N ASP A 96 -4.58 -17.58 6.21
CA ASP A 96 -4.55 -17.25 7.64
C ASP A 96 -5.27 -15.94 7.99
N GLY A 97 -5.88 -15.28 7.00
CA GLY A 97 -6.61 -14.01 7.17
C GLY A 97 -5.74 -12.76 7.11
N ARG A 98 -4.40 -12.90 7.06
CA ARG A 98 -3.50 -11.77 6.79
C ARG A 98 -3.49 -11.42 5.32
N TYR A 99 -2.81 -10.33 4.99
CA TYR A 99 -2.63 -9.88 3.62
C TYR A 99 -1.17 -9.89 3.23
N GLU A 100 -0.90 -10.31 2.01
CA GLU A 100 0.35 -10.03 1.33
C GLU A 100 0.18 -8.72 0.57
N ALA A 101 1.02 -7.72 0.87
CA ALA A 101 1.07 -6.45 0.18
C ALA A 101 2.34 -6.39 -0.67
N THR A 102 2.17 -6.22 -1.99
CA THR A 102 3.27 -6.05 -2.94
C THR A 102 3.32 -4.61 -3.39
N ILE A 103 4.40 -3.92 -3.03
CA ILE A 103 4.73 -2.56 -3.45
C ILE A 103 5.60 -2.65 -4.70
N GLU A 104 5.17 -2.02 -5.78
CA GLU A 104 5.97 -1.91 -7.01
C GLU A 104 6.14 -0.46 -7.45
N ARG A 105 7.30 -0.14 -8.00
CA ARG A 105 7.52 1.10 -8.74
C ARG A 105 8.51 0.81 -9.87
N ALA A 106 8.20 1.29 -11.07
CA ALA A 106 9.14 1.18 -12.18
C ALA A 106 10.45 1.92 -11.87
N LYS A 107 11.59 1.36 -12.28
CA LYS A 107 12.86 2.06 -12.19
C LYS A 107 12.87 3.20 -13.20
N ASP A 108 13.32 4.37 -12.78
CA ASP A 108 13.54 5.48 -13.70
C ASP A 108 14.62 5.06 -14.71
N THR A 109 14.24 4.98 -15.99
CA THR A 109 15.20 4.75 -17.08
C THR A 109 15.80 6.10 -17.44
N ALA A 110 17.09 6.27 -17.16
CA ALA A 110 17.87 7.45 -17.51
C ALA A 110 18.02 7.62 -19.03
#